data_AF-A0A838FRR8-F1
#
_entry.id   AF-A0A838FRR8-F1
#
_cell.length_a   1.000
_cell.length_b   1.000
_cell.length_c   1.000
_cell.angle_alpha   90.00
_cell.angle_beta   90.00
_cell.angle_gamma   90.00
#
_symmetry.space_group_name_H-M   'P 1'
#
loop_
_entity.id
_entity.type
_entity.pdbx_description
1 polymer ?
#
loop_
_entity_poly.entity_id
_entity_poly.type
_entity_poly.pdbx_seq_one_letter_code
_entity_poly.pdbx_strand_id
1 'polypeptide(L)'
;MNTKTIFAAVLLVIAAGAGAWLMRSAAPVEPSAASSPHAAETIESTGQILGLAIGDPIAEARKRLDPLRVPAVYTPDAKEKTGRRIYWKLQETEFDWVMVWGNPEGKITRIRGYLRPEQKKPFHEIGDVQTAANATATAAKWNLRRPGGPYFRLVAQGTEHRAQTVYMFSLDLPKEQDGPRDPEPDEKD
;
A
#
# COMPACT_ATOMS: atom_id res chain seq x y z
N MET A 1 -54.18 -8.38 -39.62
CA MET A 1 -54.50 -7.75 -40.91
C MET A 1 -54.10 -6.28 -40.86
N ASN A 2 -53.59 -5.78 -41.99
CA ASN A 2 -53.24 -4.39 -42.33
C ASN A 2 -51.77 -3.97 -42.14
N THR A 3 -50.94 -4.54 -43.02
CA THR A 3 -50.04 -3.87 -43.98
C THR A 3 -49.84 -2.36 -43.85
N LYS A 4 -48.56 -1.92 -43.86
CA LYS A 4 -48.07 -0.87 -44.78
C LYS A 4 -46.53 -0.86 -44.86
N THR A 5 -46.05 -1.42 -45.97
CA THR A 5 -44.71 -1.26 -46.53
C THR A 5 -44.65 0.08 -47.27
N ILE A 6 -43.62 0.91 -47.05
CA ILE A 6 -43.19 1.92 -48.03
C ILE A 6 -41.65 1.92 -48.08
N PHE A 7 -41.13 1.54 -49.25
CA PHE A 7 -39.77 1.76 -49.70
C PHE A 7 -39.59 3.22 -50.14
N ALA A 8 -38.44 3.80 -49.85
CA ALA A 8 -37.81 4.79 -50.74
C ALA A 8 -36.31 4.87 -50.42
N ALA A 9 -35.51 4.21 -51.26
CA ALA A 9 -34.10 4.54 -51.43
C ALA A 9 -34.01 5.73 -52.39
N VAL A 10 -33.24 6.75 -52.03
CA VAL A 10 -32.69 7.72 -53.00
C VAL A 10 -31.21 7.87 -52.71
N LEU A 11 -30.44 7.63 -53.76
CA LEU A 11 -28.99 7.66 -53.86
C LEU A 11 -28.55 9.05 -54.35
N LEU A 12 -27.26 9.34 -54.08
CA LEU A 12 -26.36 10.17 -54.90
C LEU A 12 -26.36 11.68 -54.61
N VAL A 13 -25.21 12.26 -54.22
CA VAL A 13 -24.12 12.76 -55.07
C VAL A 13 -23.03 13.43 -54.21
N ILE A 14 -21.78 13.21 -54.62
CA ILE A 14 -20.51 13.70 -54.08
C ILE A 14 -20.31 15.20 -54.37
N ALA A 15 -19.71 15.93 -53.43
CA ALA A 15 -18.99 17.16 -53.75
C ALA A 15 -17.73 17.28 -52.90
N ALA A 16 -16.57 17.07 -53.54
CA ALA A 16 -15.28 17.51 -53.04
C ALA A 16 -15.20 19.04 -53.22
N GLY A 17 -14.87 19.74 -52.14
CA GLY A 17 -14.67 21.19 -52.16
C GLY A 17 -13.49 21.55 -51.26
N ALA A 18 -12.33 21.77 -51.85
CA ALA A 18 -11.22 22.46 -51.24
C ALA A 18 -11.60 23.94 -51.04
N GLY A 19 -11.41 24.46 -49.84
CA GLY A 19 -11.67 25.87 -49.52
C GLY A 19 -11.13 26.20 -48.14
N ALA A 20 -9.92 26.71 -48.11
CA ALA A 20 -9.20 27.06 -46.89
C ALA A 20 -9.51 28.50 -46.43
N TRP A 21 -9.37 28.69 -45.11
CA TRP A 21 -9.22 29.94 -44.36
C TRP A 21 -10.42 30.88 -44.21
N LEU A 22 -10.94 30.95 -42.97
CA LEU A 22 -10.96 32.20 -42.19
C LEU A 22 -10.96 31.86 -40.70
N MET A 23 -9.97 32.44 -40.01
CA MET A 23 -9.74 32.32 -38.57
C MET A 23 -10.93 32.82 -37.75
N ARG A 24 -11.27 32.08 -36.69
CA ARG A 24 -11.91 32.64 -35.50
C ARG A 24 -11.24 32.06 -34.26
N SER A 25 -10.42 32.91 -33.64
CA SER A 25 -9.72 32.65 -32.38
C SER A 25 -10.72 32.28 -31.28
N ALA A 26 -10.62 31.06 -30.77
CA ALA A 26 -11.13 30.69 -29.46
C ALA A 26 -9.90 30.55 -28.54
N ALA A 27 -9.84 31.41 -27.53
CA ALA A 27 -8.81 31.35 -26.50
C ALA A 27 -8.85 29.97 -25.81
N PRO A 28 -7.69 29.35 -25.53
CA PRO A 28 -7.66 28.18 -24.67
C PRO A 28 -8.05 28.62 -23.25
N VAL A 29 -9.09 28.00 -22.71
CA VAL A 29 -9.40 28.07 -21.29
C VAL A 29 -8.26 27.37 -20.56
N GLU A 30 -7.39 28.12 -19.89
CA GLU A 30 -6.40 27.57 -18.95
C GLU A 30 -7.14 26.98 -17.74
N PRO A 31 -6.99 25.67 -17.43
CA PRO A 31 -7.22 25.18 -16.09
C PRO A 31 -5.99 25.48 -15.25
N SER A 32 -6.01 26.62 -14.56
CA SER A 32 -5.11 26.91 -13.45
C SER A 32 -5.76 26.44 -12.15
N ALA A 33 -5.19 25.40 -11.53
CA ALA A 33 -4.87 25.34 -10.10
C ALA A 33 -4.60 23.89 -9.65
N ALA A 34 -3.33 23.62 -9.38
CA ALA A 34 -2.84 22.83 -8.27
C ALA A 34 -3.44 21.44 -8.02
N SER A 35 -2.99 20.46 -8.82
CA SER A 35 -2.84 19.10 -8.29
C SER A 35 -1.50 19.03 -7.54
N SER A 36 -1.56 19.01 -6.22
CA SER A 36 -0.41 18.73 -5.35
C SER A 36 0.32 17.47 -5.82
N PRO A 37 1.65 17.50 -6.07
CA PRO A 37 2.43 16.29 -6.21
C PRO A 37 2.83 15.83 -4.81
N HIS A 38 1.86 15.29 -4.07
CA HIS A 38 2.14 14.17 -3.18
C HIS A 38 1.42 12.99 -3.78
N ALA A 39 1.95 12.54 -4.93
CA ALA A 39 1.76 11.18 -5.37
C ALA A 39 2.20 10.32 -4.19
N ALA A 40 1.23 9.73 -3.49
CA ALA A 40 1.49 8.65 -2.57
C ALA A 40 2.40 7.68 -3.34
N GLU A 41 3.65 7.57 -2.91
CA GLU A 41 4.57 6.56 -3.43
C GLU A 41 3.81 5.25 -3.38
N THR A 42 3.43 4.78 -4.57
CA THR A 42 2.83 3.47 -4.78
C THR A 42 3.64 2.46 -3.99
N ILE A 43 3.01 1.42 -3.45
CA ILE A 43 3.68 0.25 -2.87
C ILE A 43 4.50 -0.40 -4.00
N GLU A 44 5.61 0.20 -4.36
CA GLU A 44 6.40 -0.19 -5.51
C GLU A 44 7.12 -1.46 -5.10
N SER A 45 6.61 -2.56 -5.65
CA SER A 45 7.24 -3.86 -5.75
C SER A 45 7.38 -4.64 -4.43
N THR A 46 6.23 -5.12 -3.93
CA THR A 46 6.01 -6.39 -3.19
C THR A 46 6.86 -6.69 -1.95
N GLY A 47 7.76 -5.81 -1.52
CA GLY A 47 8.81 -6.16 -0.58
C GLY A 47 9.26 -5.02 0.31
N GLN A 48 8.51 -3.92 0.36
CA GLN A 48 8.84 -2.74 1.15
C GLN A 48 7.58 -2.09 1.73
N ILE A 49 7.73 -1.40 2.85
CA ILE A 49 6.72 -0.51 3.46
C ILE A 49 7.42 0.83 3.72
N LEU A 50 6.99 1.91 3.07
CA LEU A 50 7.65 3.23 3.14
C LEU A 50 9.16 3.16 2.86
N GLY A 51 9.54 2.35 1.87
CA GLY A 51 10.94 2.13 1.51
C GLY A 51 11.76 1.31 2.50
N LEU A 52 11.12 0.68 3.50
CA LEU A 52 11.75 -0.22 4.47
C LEU A 52 11.51 -1.67 4.13
N ALA A 53 12.52 -2.51 4.33
CA ALA A 53 12.41 -3.93 4.13
C ALA A 53 13.07 -4.77 5.23
N ILE A 54 12.75 -6.05 5.18
CA ILE A 54 13.38 -7.06 6.02
C ILE A 54 14.87 -7.16 5.67
N GLY A 55 15.71 -7.13 6.70
CA GLY A 55 17.17 -7.14 6.61
C GLY A 55 17.82 -5.76 6.60
N ASP A 56 17.06 -4.68 6.40
CA ASP A 56 17.59 -3.32 6.47
C ASP A 56 18.00 -2.98 7.93
N PRO A 57 18.95 -2.05 8.16
CA PRO A 57 19.26 -1.60 9.51
C PRO A 57 18.08 -0.85 10.14
N ILE A 58 17.84 -1.05 11.44
CA ILE A 58 16.86 -0.25 12.21
C ILE A 58 17.16 1.26 12.11
N ALA A 59 18.44 1.64 12.03
CA ALA A 59 18.84 3.04 11.87
C ALA A 59 18.24 3.70 10.61
N GLU A 60 18.09 2.94 9.52
CA GLU A 60 17.44 3.44 8.30
C GLU A 60 15.93 3.66 8.50
N ALA A 61 15.27 2.81 9.31
CA ALA A 61 13.88 3.03 9.70
C ALA A 61 13.71 4.33 10.49
N ARG A 62 14.60 4.61 11.45
CA ARG A 62 14.58 5.88 12.19
C ARG A 62 14.76 7.08 11.26
N LYS A 63 15.79 7.03 10.41
CA LYS A 63 16.08 8.11 9.44
C LYS A 63 14.89 8.43 8.53
N ARG A 64 14.14 7.41 8.09
CA ARG A 64 12.99 7.57 7.20
C ARG A 64 11.70 7.96 7.92
N LEU A 65 11.42 7.38 9.08
CA LEU A 65 10.12 7.50 9.75
C LEU A 65 10.09 8.57 10.84
N ASP A 66 11.21 8.92 11.47
CA ASP A 66 11.25 9.98 12.48
C ASP A 66 10.79 11.34 11.94
N PRO A 67 11.15 11.75 10.70
CA PRO A 67 10.65 13.01 10.12
C PRO A 67 9.14 13.01 9.84
N LEU A 68 8.53 11.83 9.69
CA LEU A 68 7.11 11.65 9.35
C LEU A 68 6.23 11.49 10.59
N ARG A 69 6.84 11.49 11.78
CA ARG A 69 6.16 11.21 13.04
C ARG A 69 5.28 12.39 13.46
N VAL A 70 4.09 12.08 13.98
CA VAL A 70 3.23 13.09 14.64
C VAL A 70 3.96 13.67 15.85
N PRO A 71 4.17 15.00 15.92
CA PRO A 71 4.71 15.63 17.11
C PRO A 71 3.75 15.44 18.29
N ALA A 72 4.28 15.04 19.45
CA ALA A 72 3.64 15.15 20.77
C ALA A 72 2.61 14.10 21.28
N VAL A 73 2.66 12.82 20.88
CA VAL A 73 1.73 11.82 21.48
C VAL A 73 2.40 10.53 21.96
N TYR A 74 3.70 10.50 22.28
CA TYR A 74 4.29 9.20 22.56
C TYR A 74 5.36 9.07 23.62
N THR A 75 5.02 8.25 24.61
CA THR A 75 5.88 7.75 25.67
C THR A 75 6.36 6.34 25.29
N PRO A 76 7.68 6.12 25.13
CA PRO A 76 8.31 4.81 24.91
C PRO A 76 7.90 3.73 25.91
N ASP A 77 7.47 2.56 25.43
CA ASP A 77 7.33 1.37 26.28
C ASP A 77 8.71 0.74 26.59
N ALA A 78 8.77 -0.16 27.58
CA ALA A 78 10.03 -0.77 28.01
C ALA A 78 10.72 -1.62 26.92
N LYS A 79 9.97 -2.21 25.97
CA LYS A 79 10.53 -2.99 24.85
C LYS A 79 11.12 -2.04 23.80
N GLU A 80 10.56 -0.85 23.66
CA GLU A 80 11.12 0.21 22.81
C GLU A 80 12.46 0.75 23.32
N LYS A 81 12.63 0.81 24.66
CA LYS A 81 13.91 1.17 25.28
C LYS A 81 15.05 0.21 24.93
N THR A 82 14.74 -1.06 24.66
CA THR A 82 15.75 -2.04 24.21
C THR A 82 16.14 -1.88 22.74
N GLY A 83 15.49 -1.00 21.98
CA GLY A 83 15.74 -0.79 20.55
C GLY A 83 15.26 -1.92 19.64
N ARG A 84 14.72 -3.02 20.19
CA ARG A 84 14.29 -4.21 19.44
C ARG A 84 12.92 -4.09 18.80
N ARG A 85 12.10 -3.16 19.27
CA ARG A 85 10.80 -2.81 18.70
C ARG A 85 10.68 -1.31 18.70
N ILE A 86 10.26 -0.71 17.59
CA ILE A 86 10.08 0.74 17.48
C ILE A 86 8.78 1.00 16.75
N TYR A 87 8.16 2.11 17.08
CA TYR A 87 6.82 2.44 16.68
C TYR A 87 6.69 3.90 16.25
N TRP A 88 5.90 4.14 15.21
CA TRP A 88 5.69 5.47 14.70
C TRP A 88 4.21 5.68 14.44
N LYS A 89 3.65 6.70 15.09
CA LYS A 89 2.43 7.36 14.60
C LYS A 89 2.86 8.29 13.49
N LEU A 90 2.36 8.08 12.28
CA LEU A 90 2.76 8.88 11.13
C LEU A 90 1.72 9.95 10.82
N GLN A 91 2.16 11.07 10.26
CA GLN A 91 1.32 12.12 9.68
C GLN A 91 1.42 12.05 8.15
N GLU A 92 0.34 12.37 7.44
CA GLU A 92 0.35 12.59 5.98
C GLU A 92 0.90 11.41 5.13
N THR A 93 0.86 10.18 5.66
CA THR A 93 1.10 8.95 4.89
C THR A 93 -0.16 8.10 4.82
N GLU A 94 -0.16 7.10 3.92
CA GLU A 94 -1.22 6.09 3.85
C GLU A 94 -1.35 5.26 5.15
N PHE A 95 -0.28 5.24 5.95
CA PHE A 95 -0.23 4.53 7.22
C PHE A 95 -0.58 5.47 8.38
N ASP A 96 -1.39 4.94 9.30
CA ASP A 96 -1.67 5.56 10.58
C ASP A 96 -0.55 5.24 11.59
N TRP A 97 -0.08 3.99 11.55
CA TRP A 97 0.99 3.49 12.40
C TRP A 97 1.93 2.57 11.63
N VAL A 98 3.22 2.64 11.92
CA VAL A 98 4.22 1.66 11.50
C VAL A 98 4.99 1.15 12.70
N MET A 99 5.21 -0.15 12.77
CA MET A 99 6.01 -0.81 13.79
C MET A 99 7.10 -1.65 13.13
N VAL A 100 8.30 -1.58 13.69
CA VAL A 100 9.47 -2.33 13.23
C VAL A 100 10.03 -3.12 14.40
N TRP A 101 10.46 -4.34 14.13
CA TRP A 101 11.24 -5.15 15.07
C TRP A 101 12.57 -5.49 14.43
N GLY A 102 13.61 -5.63 15.24
CA GLY A 102 14.87 -6.17 14.77
C GLY A 102 15.51 -7.16 15.72
N ASN A 103 16.54 -7.80 15.19
CA ASN A 103 17.37 -8.79 15.89
C ASN A 103 18.48 -8.10 16.71
N PRO A 104 19.27 -8.86 17.50
CA PRO A 104 20.41 -8.32 18.26
C PRO A 104 21.45 -7.59 17.39
N GLU A 105 21.55 -7.92 16.10
CA GLU A 105 22.44 -7.28 15.12
C GLU A 105 21.87 -5.95 14.58
N GLY A 106 20.71 -5.52 15.05
CA GLY A 106 20.07 -4.26 14.64
C GLY A 106 19.48 -4.28 13.23
N LYS A 107 19.21 -5.47 12.68
CA LYS A 107 18.55 -5.66 11.38
C LYS A 107 17.05 -5.89 11.56
N ILE A 108 16.26 -5.33 10.66
CA ILE A 108 14.81 -5.45 10.66
C ILE A 108 14.40 -6.88 10.37
N THR A 109 13.67 -7.50 11.29
CA THR A 109 13.12 -8.85 11.16
C THR A 109 11.62 -8.85 10.91
N ARG A 110 10.93 -7.77 11.26
CA ARG A 110 9.50 -7.60 11.06
C ARG A 110 9.13 -6.14 10.85
N ILE A 111 8.17 -5.89 9.98
CA ILE A 111 7.53 -4.58 9.77
C ILE A 111 6.02 -4.78 9.80
N ARG A 112 5.26 -3.90 10.44
CA ARG A 112 3.80 -3.88 10.41
C ARG A 112 3.31 -2.45 10.22
N GLY A 113 2.61 -2.19 9.12
CA GLY A 113 1.92 -0.95 8.85
C GLY A 113 0.42 -1.11 8.98
N TYR A 114 -0.24 -0.18 9.67
CA TYR A 114 -1.70 -0.05 9.70
C TYR A 114 -2.10 1.07 8.75
N LEU A 115 -2.88 0.73 7.73
CA LEU A 115 -3.42 1.70 6.79
C LEU A 115 -4.49 2.54 7.49
N ARG A 116 -4.59 3.81 7.10
CA ARG A 116 -5.71 4.65 7.53
C ARG A 116 -7.03 4.09 6.98
N PRO A 117 -8.18 4.30 7.66
CA PRO A 117 -9.47 3.77 7.21
C PRO A 117 -9.85 4.15 5.77
N GLU A 118 -9.50 5.35 5.34
CA GLU A 118 -9.72 5.89 4.00
C GLU A 118 -8.69 5.41 2.97
N GLN A 119 -7.60 4.79 3.42
CA GLN A 119 -6.48 4.30 2.60
C GLN A 119 -6.43 2.77 2.51
N LYS A 120 -7.55 2.07 2.77
CA LYS A 120 -7.61 0.61 2.60
C LYS A 120 -7.30 0.23 1.15
N LYS A 121 -6.34 -0.66 0.96
CA LYS A 121 -5.86 -1.07 -0.37
C LYS A 121 -6.36 -2.44 -0.79
N PRO A 122 -6.90 -2.63 -2.00
CA PRO A 122 -7.14 -3.95 -2.55
C PRO A 122 -5.87 -4.82 -2.51
N PHE A 123 -6.02 -6.13 -2.27
CA PHE A 123 -4.86 -7.04 -2.19
C PHE A 123 -4.03 -7.07 -3.48
N HIS A 124 -4.66 -6.88 -4.65
CA HIS A 124 -3.97 -6.84 -5.94
C HIS A 124 -3.08 -5.60 -6.14
N GLU A 125 -3.29 -4.53 -5.36
CA GLU A 125 -2.39 -3.36 -5.34
C GLU A 125 -1.16 -3.60 -4.46
N ILE A 126 -1.18 -4.62 -3.58
CA ILE A 126 -0.08 -4.95 -2.68
C ILE A 126 0.82 -6.03 -3.31
N GLY A 127 0.24 -6.98 -4.02
CA GLY A 127 0.97 -8.02 -4.74
C GLY A 127 0.05 -8.81 -5.66
N ASP A 128 0.66 -9.59 -6.57
CA ASP A 128 -0.11 -10.44 -7.47
C ASP A 128 -0.77 -11.58 -6.68
N VAL A 129 -2.10 -11.49 -6.52
CA VAL A 129 -2.91 -12.44 -5.76
C VAL A 129 -2.84 -13.85 -6.36
N GLN A 130 -2.57 -14.01 -7.66
CA GLN A 130 -2.44 -15.32 -8.30
C GLN A 130 -1.16 -16.06 -7.87
N THR A 131 -0.14 -15.32 -7.43
CA THR A 131 1.12 -15.87 -6.91
C THR A 131 1.13 -15.99 -5.39
N ALA A 132 0.04 -15.61 -4.72
CA ALA A 132 -0.07 -15.71 -3.27
C ALA A 132 -0.02 -17.18 -2.84
N ALA A 133 0.76 -17.47 -1.79
CA ALA A 133 0.77 -18.78 -1.16
C ALA A 133 -0.60 -19.12 -0.54
N ASN A 134 -1.39 -18.10 -0.18
CA ASN A 134 -2.77 -18.23 0.27
C ASN A 134 -3.48 -16.88 0.06
N ALA A 135 -4.67 -16.90 -0.50
CA ALA A 135 -5.56 -15.74 -0.58
C ALA A 135 -6.99 -16.12 -0.20
N THR A 136 -7.61 -15.28 0.63
CA THR A 136 -8.99 -15.37 1.11
C THR A 136 -9.64 -13.99 1.01
N ALA A 137 -10.91 -13.87 1.40
CA ALA A 137 -11.58 -12.57 1.52
C ALA A 137 -10.95 -11.65 2.58
N THR A 138 -10.23 -12.18 3.57
CA THR A 138 -9.71 -11.42 4.72
C THR A 138 -8.19 -11.33 4.79
N ALA A 139 -7.48 -12.14 4.01
CA ALA A 139 -6.03 -12.08 3.97
C ALA A 139 -5.46 -12.62 2.65
N ALA A 140 -4.34 -12.03 2.21
CA ALA A 140 -3.47 -12.57 1.17
C ALA A 140 -2.03 -12.64 1.70
N LYS A 141 -1.35 -13.75 1.42
CA LYS A 141 -0.01 -14.07 1.94
C LYS A 141 0.91 -14.42 0.78
N TRP A 142 2.04 -13.75 0.68
CA TRP A 142 3.09 -14.03 -0.30
C TRP A 142 4.37 -14.41 0.44
N ASN A 143 5.04 -15.46 -0.04
CA ASN A 143 6.40 -15.76 0.42
C ASN A 143 7.36 -15.29 -0.67
N LEU A 144 8.27 -14.41 -0.32
CA LEU A 144 9.08 -13.65 -1.26
C LEU A 144 10.54 -13.70 -0.84
N ARG A 145 11.43 -13.69 -1.83
CA ARG A 145 12.88 -13.66 -1.59
C ARG A 145 13.48 -12.45 -2.28
N ARG A 146 14.19 -11.61 -1.52
CA ARG A 146 14.97 -10.51 -2.09
C ARG A 146 16.30 -11.07 -2.65
N PRO A 147 16.77 -10.63 -3.83
CA PRO A 147 18.12 -10.96 -4.29
C PRO A 147 19.18 -10.59 -3.26
N GLY A 148 19.98 -11.55 -2.81
CA GLY A 148 20.99 -11.33 -1.76
C GLY A 148 20.43 -10.97 -0.37
N GLY A 149 19.11 -11.06 -0.18
CA GLY A 149 18.43 -10.74 1.07
C GLY A 149 17.68 -11.93 1.66
N PRO A 150 16.99 -11.71 2.80
CA PRO A 150 16.28 -12.77 3.50
C PRO A 150 15.06 -13.25 2.72
N TYR A 151 14.65 -14.49 2.99
CA TYR A 151 13.32 -14.99 2.66
C TYR A 151 12.32 -14.44 3.67
N PHE A 152 11.20 -13.91 3.20
CA PHE A 152 10.22 -13.26 4.06
C PHE A 152 8.80 -13.54 3.60
N ARG A 153 7.84 -13.36 4.52
CA ARG A 153 6.42 -13.38 4.21
C ARG A 153 5.86 -11.97 4.25
N LEU A 154 5.22 -11.56 3.17
CA LEU A 154 4.34 -10.40 3.12
C LEU A 154 2.90 -10.87 3.35
N VAL A 155 2.16 -10.15 4.18
CA VAL A 155 0.75 -10.40 4.43
C VAL A 155 -0.04 -9.10 4.34
N ALA A 156 -1.07 -9.13 3.51
CA ALA A 156 -2.15 -8.16 3.52
C ALA A 156 -3.32 -8.75 4.32
N GLN A 157 -3.82 -8.01 5.30
CA GLN A 157 -4.92 -8.44 6.17
C GLN A 157 -5.98 -7.34 6.25
N GLY A 158 -7.25 -7.74 6.16
CA GLY A 158 -8.41 -6.87 6.28
C GLY A 158 -9.72 -7.61 5.98
N THR A 159 -10.62 -6.98 5.24
CA THR A 159 -11.95 -7.50 4.90
C THR A 159 -12.26 -7.23 3.43
N GLU A 160 -13.11 -8.05 2.81
CA GLU A 160 -13.59 -7.85 1.43
C GLU A 160 -12.46 -7.63 0.41
N HIS A 161 -11.36 -8.40 0.55
CA HIS A 161 -10.16 -8.29 -0.28
C HIS A 161 -9.42 -6.95 -0.21
N ARG A 162 -9.68 -6.15 0.84
CA ARG A 162 -9.01 -4.87 1.09
C ARG A 162 -8.23 -4.92 2.39
N ALA A 163 -6.95 -4.58 2.32
CA ALA A 163 -6.05 -4.51 3.45
C ALA A 163 -6.34 -3.30 4.32
N GLN A 164 -6.36 -3.53 5.63
CA GLN A 164 -6.25 -2.53 6.68
C GLN A 164 -4.88 -2.60 7.36
N THR A 165 -4.20 -3.73 7.22
CA THR A 165 -2.86 -3.95 7.78
C THR A 165 -2.03 -4.67 6.75
N VAL A 166 -0.79 -4.20 6.58
CA VAL A 166 0.23 -4.85 5.78
C VAL A 166 1.40 -5.17 6.70
N TYR A 167 1.89 -6.40 6.69
CA TYR A 167 3.03 -6.75 7.51
C TYR A 167 3.95 -7.73 6.82
N MET A 168 5.23 -7.61 7.16
CA MET A 168 6.31 -8.39 6.63
C MET A 168 7.10 -9.00 7.78
N PHE A 169 7.58 -10.22 7.62
CA PHE A 169 8.51 -10.81 8.59
C PHE A 169 9.44 -11.82 7.92
N SER A 170 10.67 -11.89 8.41
CA SER A 170 11.66 -12.88 7.97
C SER A 170 11.15 -14.29 8.28
N LEU A 171 11.34 -15.20 7.32
CA LEU A 171 11.14 -16.63 7.50
C LEU A 171 12.44 -17.34 7.91
N ASP A 172 13.57 -16.62 7.90
CA ASP A 172 14.90 -17.10 8.28
C ASP A 172 15.19 -16.89 9.78
N LEU A 173 14.16 -16.72 10.60
CA LEU A 173 14.34 -16.46 12.02
C LEU A 173 14.93 -17.71 12.72
N PRO A 174 15.94 -17.54 13.59
CA PRO A 174 16.23 -18.53 14.60
C PRO A 174 14.92 -18.85 15.34
N LYS A 175 14.69 -20.12 15.68
CA LYS A 175 13.56 -20.55 16.52
C LYS A 175 13.72 -19.98 17.94
N GLU A 176 13.56 -18.69 18.14
CA GLU A 176 13.54 -18.12 19.47
C GLU A 176 12.83 -16.75 19.49
N GLN A 177 11.55 -16.80 19.87
CA GLN A 177 10.89 -15.95 20.89
C GLN A 177 9.40 -15.84 20.56
N ASP A 178 8.68 -16.97 20.73
CA ASP A 178 7.43 -16.91 21.48
C ASP A 178 7.78 -16.34 22.86
N GLY A 179 7.82 -15.01 22.97
CA GLY A 179 7.64 -14.37 24.26
C GLY A 179 6.30 -14.84 24.82
N PRO A 180 6.13 -14.90 26.15
CA PRO A 180 4.89 -15.38 26.75
C PRO A 180 3.71 -14.67 26.07
N ARG A 181 2.78 -15.45 25.51
CA ARG A 181 1.44 -14.94 25.20
C ARG A 181 0.98 -14.28 26.49
N ASP A 182 0.56 -13.02 26.40
CA ASP A 182 -0.06 -12.36 27.56
C ASP A 182 -1.09 -13.35 28.12
N PRO A 183 -1.02 -13.70 29.42
CA PRO A 183 -2.03 -14.55 30.02
C PRO A 183 -3.38 -13.87 29.77
N GLU A 184 -4.31 -14.64 29.23
CA GLU A 184 -5.73 -14.29 29.22
C GLU A 184 -6.08 -13.78 30.62
N PRO A 185 -6.72 -12.61 30.77
CA PRO A 185 -7.09 -12.15 32.09
C PRO A 185 -8.03 -13.19 32.68
N ASP A 186 -7.54 -13.90 33.69
CA ASP A 186 -8.32 -14.86 34.48
C ASP A 186 -9.64 -14.19 34.86
N GLU A 187 -10.71 -14.72 34.30
CA GLU A 187 -12.09 -14.42 34.67
C GLU A 187 -12.22 -14.84 36.14
N LYS A 188 -12.19 -13.85 37.04
CA LYS A 188 -12.43 -14.09 38.46
C LYS A 188 -13.92 -14.36 38.64
N ASP A 189 -14.23 -15.62 38.93
CA ASP A 189 -15.44 -16.02 39.66
C ASP A 189 -15.52 -15.36 41.05
#